data_AF-A0A0H3ZJR6-F1
#
_entry.id   AF-A0A0H3ZJR6-F1
#
_cell.length_a   1.000
_cell.length_b   1.000
_cell.length_c   1.000
_cell.angle_alpha   90.00
_cell.angle_beta   90.00
_cell.angle_gamma   90.00
#
_symmetry.space_group_name_H-M   'P 1'
#
loop_
_entity.id
_entity.type
_entity.pdbx_description
1 polymer ?
#
loop_
_entity_poly.entity_id
_entity_poly.type
_entity_poly.pdbx_seq_one_letter_code
_entity_poly.pdbx_strand_id
1 'polypeptide(L)'
;MIRTLKKVFIAFLVLWGALLSSALAQVAQFITSHDDARDQVVAHYIESQPALDARVIHQTVQDCMAPPAIKREEEGVPLPSSIKPNPYPCLQQKGHPELARRLLLSDEAMQSVSWPLSLFW
;
A
#
# COMPACT_ATOMS: atom_id res chain seq x y z
N MET A 1 -41.65 6.18 27.32
CA MET A 1 -40.19 6.40 27.40
C MET A 1 -39.35 5.25 26.82
N ILE A 2 -39.55 3.98 27.22
CA ILE A 2 -38.71 2.85 26.76
C ILE A 2 -38.73 2.65 25.23
N ARG A 3 -39.89 2.84 24.58
CA ARG A 3 -40.05 2.65 23.13
C ARG A 3 -39.35 3.73 22.29
N THR A 4 -39.30 4.97 22.77
CA THR A 4 -38.54 6.06 22.14
C THR A 4 -37.04 5.87 22.30
N LEU A 5 -36.59 5.40 23.47
CA LEU A 5 -35.17 5.09 23.71
C LEU A 5 -34.64 4.00 22.77
N LYS A 6 -35.41 2.92 22.56
CA LYS A 6 -35.06 1.86 21.59
C LYS A 6 -34.91 2.37 20.16
N LYS A 7 -35.77 3.28 19.71
CA LYS A 7 -35.70 3.86 18.36
C LYS A 7 -34.45 4.73 18.18
N VAL A 8 -34.12 5.55 19.17
CA VAL A 8 -32.91 6.38 19.16
C VAL A 8 -31.66 5.51 19.12
N PHE A 9 -31.62 4.43 19.91
CA PHE A 9 -30.51 3.50 19.92
C PHE A 9 -30.30 2.79 18.57
N ILE A 10 -31.40 2.32 17.94
CA ILE A 10 -31.34 1.70 16.61
C ILE A 10 -30.87 2.71 15.56
N ALA A 11 -31.37 3.95 15.58
CA ALA A 11 -30.94 4.99 14.65
C ALA A 11 -29.44 5.31 14.81
N PHE A 12 -28.94 5.32 16.05
CA PHE A 12 -27.51 5.49 16.33
C PHE A 12 -26.68 4.33 15.76
N LEU A 13 -27.11 3.08 15.95
CA LEU A 13 -26.42 1.91 15.37
C LEU A 13 -26.40 1.95 13.84
N VAL A 14 -27.50 2.36 13.20
CA VAL A 14 -27.56 2.49 11.74
C VAL A 14 -26.61 3.59 11.25
N LEU A 15 -26.56 4.73 11.95
CA LEU A 15 -25.63 5.81 11.63
C LEU A 15 -24.17 5.37 11.79
N TRP A 16 -23.85 4.66 12.88
CA TRP A 16 -22.52 4.09 13.09
C TRP A 16 -22.14 3.09 12.01
N GLY A 17 -23.07 2.19 11.64
CA GLY A 17 -22.86 1.24 10.54
C GLY A 17 -22.54 1.94 9.23
N ALA A 18 -23.31 2.98 8.87
CA ALA A 18 -23.06 3.76 7.66
C ALA A 18 -21.71 4.48 7.68
N LEU A 19 -21.33 5.08 8.82
CA LEU A 19 -20.03 5.73 8.99
C LEU A 19 -18.88 4.73 8.86
N LEU A 20 -18.96 3.57 9.51
CA LEU A 20 -17.96 2.50 9.41
C LEU A 20 -17.82 1.97 7.97
N SER A 21 -18.93 1.73 7.27
CA SER A 21 -18.89 1.31 5.87
C SER A 21 -18.26 2.36 4.96
N SER A 22 -18.57 3.64 5.17
CA SER A 22 -17.99 4.73 4.40
C SER A 22 -16.47 4.87 4.63
N ALA A 23 -16.01 4.70 5.88
CA ALA A 23 -14.60 4.72 6.22
C ALA A 23 -13.86 3.56 5.54
N LEU A 24 -14.39 2.34 5.61
CA LEU A 24 -13.81 1.17 4.94
C LEU A 24 -13.74 1.34 3.42
N ALA A 25 -14.77 1.92 2.80
CA ALA A 25 -14.76 2.21 1.37
C ALA A 25 -13.65 3.21 1.00
N GLN A 26 -13.45 4.26 1.81
CA GLN A 26 -12.36 5.22 1.62
C GLN A 26 -10.98 4.55 1.76
N VAL A 27 -10.84 3.63 2.71
CA VAL A 27 -9.61 2.81 2.86
C VAL A 27 -9.32 2.02 1.60
N ALA A 28 -10.32 1.29 1.10
CA ALA A 28 -10.17 0.48 -0.11
C ALA A 28 -9.80 1.34 -1.32
N GLN A 29 -10.51 2.46 -1.52
CA GLN A 29 -10.24 3.40 -2.61
C GLN A 29 -8.82 3.99 -2.52
N PHE A 30 -8.35 4.30 -1.32
CA PHE A 30 -6.98 4.79 -1.12
C PHE A 30 -5.93 3.75 -1.48
N ILE A 31 -6.09 2.49 -1.02
CA ILE A 31 -5.15 1.40 -1.36
C ILE A 31 -5.11 1.18 -2.87
N THR A 32 -6.28 1.11 -3.52
CA THR A 32 -6.36 0.94 -4.97
C THR A 32 -5.72 2.11 -5.71
N SER A 33 -5.94 3.35 -5.28
CA SER A 33 -5.31 4.52 -5.91
C SER A 33 -3.79 4.52 -5.75
N HIS A 34 -3.28 4.04 -4.62
CA HIS A 34 -1.85 3.94 -4.36
C HIS A 34 -1.19 2.85 -5.23
N ASP A 35 -1.88 1.75 -5.48
CA ASP A 35 -1.42 0.68 -6.36
C ASP A 35 -1.39 1.16 -7.82
N ASP A 36 -2.48 1.80 -8.27
CA ASP A 36 -2.61 2.35 -9.62
C ASP A 36 -1.53 3.41 -9.93
N ALA A 37 -1.24 4.30 -8.97
CA ALA A 37 -0.17 5.30 -9.14
C ALA A 37 1.22 4.66 -9.25
N ARG A 38 1.50 3.59 -8.51
CA ARG A 38 2.76 2.85 -8.63
C ARG A 38 2.86 2.16 -9.99
N ASP A 39 1.78 1.52 -10.45
CA ASP A 39 1.73 0.90 -11.77
C ASP A 39 1.94 1.92 -12.88
N GLN A 40 1.36 3.11 -12.75
CA GLN A 40 1.58 4.21 -13.71
C GLN A 40 3.05 4.66 -13.75
N VAL A 41 3.72 4.78 -12.61
CA VAL A 41 5.14 5.12 -12.53
C VAL A 41 6.00 4.05 -13.19
N VAL A 42 5.70 2.77 -12.96
CA VAL A 42 6.41 1.63 -13.57
C VAL A 42 6.22 1.63 -15.08
N ALA A 43 4.99 1.80 -15.57
CA ALA A 43 4.68 1.86 -16.99
C ALA A 43 5.45 3.01 -17.68
N HIS A 44 5.41 4.20 -17.10
CA HIS A 44 6.12 5.36 -17.66
C HIS A 44 7.65 5.18 -17.66
N TYR A 45 8.19 4.49 -16.64
CA TYR A 45 9.60 4.14 -16.62
C TYR A 45 9.98 3.15 -17.72
N ILE A 46 9.16 2.13 -17.97
CA ILE A 46 9.35 1.17 -19.07
C ILE A 46 9.33 1.90 -20.42
N GLU A 47 8.36 2.77 -20.65
CA GLU A 47 8.27 3.59 -21.87
C GLU A 47 9.54 4.44 -22.08
N SER A 48 10.10 4.98 -20.99
CA SER A 48 11.34 5.78 -21.03
C SER A 48 12.60 4.94 -21.28
N GLN A 49 12.53 3.61 -21.21
CA GLN A 49 13.64 2.68 -21.41
C GLN A 49 13.39 1.67 -22.53
N PRO A 50 13.34 2.11 -23.80
CA PRO A 50 13.08 1.23 -24.94
C PRO A 50 14.16 0.15 -25.16
N ALA A 51 15.32 0.28 -24.52
CA ALA A 51 16.43 -0.67 -24.60
C ALA A 51 16.29 -1.86 -23.63
N LEU A 52 15.42 -1.78 -22.61
CA LEU A 52 15.22 -2.85 -21.63
C LEU A 52 13.92 -3.61 -21.92
N ASP A 53 13.96 -4.92 -21.69
CA ASP A 53 12.75 -5.75 -21.75
C ASP A 53 11.79 -5.37 -20.61
N ALA A 54 10.61 -4.87 -20.99
CA ALA A 54 9.52 -4.52 -20.08
C ALA A 54 9.19 -5.65 -19.09
N ARG A 55 9.29 -6.92 -19.50
CA ARG A 55 9.01 -8.08 -18.64
C ARG A 55 9.99 -8.18 -17.48
N VAL A 56 11.27 -7.89 -17.73
CA VAL A 56 12.34 -7.95 -16.72
C VAL A 56 12.14 -6.85 -15.68
N ILE A 57 11.71 -5.66 -16.11
CA ILE A 57 11.40 -4.54 -15.21
C ILE A 57 10.19 -4.89 -14.34
N HIS A 58 9.09 -5.38 -14.94
CA HIS A 58 7.91 -5.80 -14.16
C HIS A 58 8.22 -6.87 -13.13
N GLN A 59 8.97 -7.91 -13.52
CA GLN A 59 9.36 -8.98 -12.61
C GLN A 59 10.28 -8.47 -11.50
N THR A 60 11.20 -7.55 -11.83
CA THR A 60 12.07 -6.91 -10.84
C THR A 60 11.29 -6.09 -9.82
N VAL A 61 10.29 -5.32 -10.25
CA VAL A 61 9.41 -4.57 -9.35
C VAL A 61 8.61 -5.53 -8.47
N GLN A 62 8.02 -6.59 -9.05
CA GLN A 62 7.27 -7.59 -8.29
C GLN A 62 8.14 -8.26 -7.21
N ASP A 63 9.36 -8.67 -7.55
CA ASP A 63 10.29 -9.27 -6.60
C ASP A 63 10.63 -8.32 -5.43
N CYS A 64 10.77 -7.02 -5.71
CA CYS A 64 11.10 -6.02 -4.71
C CYS A 64 9.90 -5.55 -3.86
N MET A 65 8.67 -5.69 -4.39
CA MET A 65 7.42 -5.35 -3.72
C MET A 65 6.82 -6.52 -2.94
N ALA A 66 7.15 -7.75 -3.32
CA ALA A 66 6.67 -8.94 -2.64
C ALA A 66 7.24 -8.99 -1.20
N PRO A 67 6.41 -9.30 -0.19
CA PRO A 67 6.93 -9.56 1.15
C PRO A 67 7.97 -10.68 1.04
N PRO A 68 9.13 -10.58 1.72
CA PRO A 68 10.16 -11.59 1.64
C PRO A 68 9.51 -12.93 1.99
N ALA A 69 9.67 -13.92 1.09
CA ALA A 69 9.21 -15.26 1.37
C ALA A 69 9.83 -15.68 2.70
N ILE A 70 9.01 -15.77 3.74
CA ILE A 70 9.43 -16.23 5.05
C ILE A 70 9.86 -17.68 4.84
N LYS A 71 11.15 -17.90 4.57
CA LYS A 71 11.76 -19.20 4.77
C LYS A 71 11.67 -19.42 6.27
N ARG A 72 10.68 -20.21 6.70
CA ARG A 72 10.72 -20.87 7.99
C ARG A 72 11.90 -21.83 7.94
N GLU A 73 13.10 -21.29 8.19
CA GLU A 73 14.22 -22.10 8.60
C GLU A 73 14.18 -22.15 10.13
N GLU A 74 14.00 -23.36 10.63
CA GLU A 74 14.09 -23.71 12.04
C GLU A 74 15.42 -23.19 12.60
N GLU A 75 15.38 -22.21 13.51
CA GLU A 75 16.27 -22.14 14.69
C GLU A 75 16.04 -20.82 15.44
N GLY A 76 15.38 -20.93 16.60
CA GLY A 76 15.87 -20.39 17.88
C GLY A 76 16.24 -18.91 18.05
N VAL A 77 16.03 -18.00 17.10
CA VAL A 77 16.35 -16.57 17.26
C VAL A 77 15.07 -15.74 17.15
N PRO A 78 14.71 -14.94 18.17
CA PRO A 78 13.58 -14.02 18.04
C PRO A 78 13.97 -12.96 17.00
N LEU A 79 13.35 -13.01 15.82
CA LEU A 79 13.51 -11.99 14.79
C LEU A 79 13.12 -10.62 15.39
N PRO A 80 14.02 -9.63 15.41
CA PRO A 80 13.63 -8.28 15.75
C PRO A 80 12.78 -7.71 14.62
N SER A 81 11.55 -7.31 14.97
CA SER A 81 10.73 -6.25 14.37
C SER A 81 10.52 -6.27 12.85
N SER A 82 9.30 -6.60 12.44
CA SER A 82 8.49 -5.85 11.45
C SER A 82 9.23 -5.09 10.34
N ILE A 83 10.15 -5.73 9.61
CA ILE A 83 10.73 -5.11 8.40
C ILE A 83 9.63 -5.14 7.35
N LYS A 84 8.79 -4.10 7.34
CA LYS A 84 7.91 -3.79 6.22
C LYS A 84 8.82 -3.75 4.98
N PRO A 85 8.56 -4.55 3.94
CA PRO A 85 9.42 -4.59 2.76
C PRO A 85 9.54 -3.17 2.21
N ASN A 86 10.77 -2.66 2.19
CA ASN A 86 11.08 -1.39 1.58
C ASN A 86 11.57 -1.68 0.15
N PRO A 87 10.77 -1.41 -0.89
CA PRO A 87 11.10 -1.77 -2.27
C PRO A 87 12.24 -0.92 -2.84
N TYR A 88 12.48 0.29 -2.30
CA TYR A 88 13.46 1.25 -2.82
C TYR A 88 14.92 0.74 -2.78
N PRO A 89 15.45 0.23 -1.65
CA PRO A 89 16.80 -0.33 -1.61
C PRO A 89 16.94 -1.55 -2.53
N CYS A 90 15.91 -2.39 -2.67
CA CYS A 90 15.94 -3.54 -3.59
C CYS A 90 16.05 -3.10 -5.06
N LEU A 91 15.26 -2.10 -5.46
CA LEU A 91 15.31 -1.54 -6.81
C LEU A 91 16.65 -0.84 -7.09
N GLN A 92 17.24 -0.16 -6.11
CA GLN A 92 18.59 0.41 -6.23
C GLN A 92 19.65 -0.68 -6.43
N GLN A 93 19.60 -1.76 -5.65
CA GLN A 93 20.53 -2.89 -5.78
C GLN A 93 20.41 -3.63 -7.11
N LYS A 94 19.20 -3.71 -7.67
CA LYS A 94 18.95 -4.29 -9.00
C LYS A 94 19.28 -3.35 -10.17
N GLY A 95 19.87 -2.17 -9.91
CA GLY A 95 20.30 -1.25 -10.97
C GLY A 95 19.21 -0.32 -11.51
N HIS A 96 18.10 -0.17 -10.77
CA HIS A 96 16.99 0.72 -11.12
C HIS A 96 16.82 1.87 -10.10
N PRO A 97 17.87 2.68 -9.81
CA PRO A 97 17.80 3.75 -8.81
C PRO A 97 16.82 4.86 -9.18
N GLU A 98 16.64 5.14 -10.48
CA GLU A 98 15.70 6.14 -10.98
C GLU A 98 14.25 5.69 -10.76
N LEU A 99 13.94 4.41 -11.00
CA LEU A 99 12.62 3.83 -10.70
C LEU A 99 12.34 3.85 -9.20
N ALA A 100 13.34 3.51 -8.38
CA ALA A 100 13.23 3.57 -6.93
C ALA A 100 12.89 5.00 -6.44
N ARG A 101 13.55 6.01 -7.02
CA ARG A 101 13.31 7.42 -6.68
C ARG A 101 11.92 7.89 -7.12
N ARG A 102 11.47 7.55 -8.33
CA ARG A 102 10.13 7.93 -8.81
C ARG A 102 9.01 7.27 -8.01
N LEU A 103 9.16 5.99 -7.65
CA LEU A 103 8.22 5.29 -6.79
C LEU A 103 8.17 5.93 -5.39
N LEU A 104 9.32 6.26 -4.80
CA LEU A 104 9.37 6.94 -3.51
C LEU A 104 8.61 8.27 -3.53
N LEU A 105 8.85 9.10 -4.56
CA LEU A 105 8.14 10.38 -4.71
C LEU A 105 6.64 10.22 -4.92
N SER A 106 6.21 9.20 -5.65
CA SER A 106 4.79 8.89 -5.84
C SER A 106 4.13 8.48 -4.52
N ASP A 107 4.79 7.62 -3.75
CA ASP A 107 4.31 7.16 -2.45
C ASP A 107 4.25 8.31 -1.44
N GLU A 108 5.27 9.18 -1.40
CA GLU A 108 5.27 10.40 -0.57
C GLU A 108 4.12 11.35 -0.96
N ALA A 109 3.87 11.52 -2.26
CA ALA A 109 2.73 12.31 -2.73
C ALA A 109 1.40 11.71 -2.29
N MET A 110 1.25 10.38 -2.35
CA MET A 110 0.06 9.66 -1.89
C MET A 110 -0.10 9.71 -0.36
N GLN A 111 0.98 9.74 0.42
CA GLN A 111 0.89 9.94 1.86
C GLN A 111 0.26 11.29 2.23
N SER A 112 0.52 12.35 1.46
CA SER A 112 -0.06 13.67 1.73
C SER A 112 -1.60 13.71 1.57
N VAL A 113 -2.15 12.82 0.74
CA VAL A 113 -3.61 12.67 0.51
C VAL A 113 -4.23 11.54 1.34
N SER A 114 -3.44 10.89 2.22
CA SER A 114 -3.87 9.74 3.02
C SER A 114 -4.71 10.08 4.25
N TRP A 115 -5.28 11.28 4.36
CA TRP A 115 -6.16 11.62 5.48
C TRP A 115 -7.55 11.00 5.25
N PRO A 116 -8.14 10.20 6.16
CA PRO A 116 -7.82 10.00 7.59
C PRO A 116 -7.03 8.71 7.93
N LEU A 117 -6.49 8.01 6.93
CA LEU A 117 -5.71 6.77 7.06
C LEU A 117 -4.30 6.93 7.62
N SER A 118 -3.78 8.16 7.70
CA SER A 118 -2.49 8.46 8.35
C SER A 118 -2.42 8.04 9.83
N LEU A 119 -3.55 7.68 10.45
CA LEU A 119 -3.61 7.12 11.81
C LEU A 119 -3.20 5.65 11.89
N PHE A 120 -3.13 4.94 10.77
CA PHE A 120 -2.89 3.50 10.70
C PHE A 120 -1.53 3.12 10.09
N TRP A 121 -0.68 4.09 9.72
CA TRP A 121 0.64 3.90 9.12
C TRP A 121 1.74 4.64 9.86
#